data_AF-A0A7J3U5X0-F1
#
_entry.id   AF-A0A7J3U5X0-F1
#
_cell.length_a   1.000
_cell.length_b   1.000
_cell.length_c   1.000
_cell.angle_alpha   90.00
_cell.angle_beta   90.00
_cell.angle_gamma   90.00
#
_symmetry.space_group_name_H-M   'P 1'
#
loop_
_entity.id
_entity.type
_entity.pdbx_description
1 polymer ?
#
loop_
_entity_poly.entity_id
_entity_poly.type
_entity_poly.pdbx_seq_one_letter_code
_entity_poly.pdbx_strand_id
1 'polypeptide(L)'
;MQSDLQKSLQLDFFKQEGFVRKKCRNCGAYFWTTDSSQELCGDAPCVSYSFIGNPEGNKKHDLSSMRESFLSFFERHGHTRLNRYPVVARWRSDVYLTIASIADFQPHVTSGDVPPPANPLVISQPSIRLNDLDEVGRSGRHLTMFEMMGHHAFNNHEDVYWSEETIRYCSDFLEELGIGKDKVTYK
;
A
#
# COMPACT_ATOMS: atom_id res chain seq x y z
N MET A 1 -8.00 21.63 -17.33
CA MET A 1 -6.59 21.16 -17.29
C MET A 1 -6.58 19.91 -16.43
N GLN A 2 -6.73 18.71 -17.00
CA GLN A 2 -6.46 17.48 -16.23
C GLN A 2 -4.97 17.52 -15.91
N SER A 3 -4.61 17.53 -14.63
CA SER A 3 -3.21 17.61 -14.19
C SER A 3 -2.42 16.44 -14.79
N ASP A 4 -1.14 16.64 -15.07
CA ASP A 4 -0.28 15.57 -15.63
C ASP A 4 -0.28 14.31 -14.75
N LEU A 5 -0.53 14.47 -13.44
CA LEU A 5 -0.78 13.40 -12.49
C LEU A 5 -2.03 12.54 -12.82
N GLN A 6 -3.13 13.16 -13.26
CA GLN A 6 -4.32 12.38 -13.65
C GLN A 6 -4.08 11.54 -14.90
N LYS A 7 -3.18 11.99 -15.79
CA LYS A 7 -2.76 11.20 -16.96
C LYS A 7 -1.81 10.08 -16.56
N SER A 8 -0.86 10.34 -15.65
CA SER A 8 0.08 9.30 -15.20
C SER A 8 -0.58 8.18 -14.39
N LEU A 9 -1.77 8.43 -13.83
CA LEU A 9 -2.58 7.41 -13.14
C LEU A 9 -3.53 6.64 -14.09
N GLN A 10 -3.52 6.90 -15.40
CA GLN A 10 -4.18 6.06 -16.41
C GLN A 10 -3.23 4.94 -16.85
N LEU A 11 -3.01 3.98 -15.95
CA LEU A 11 -2.11 2.85 -16.17
C LEU A 11 -2.68 1.86 -17.20
N ASP A 12 -1.82 1.30 -18.03
CA ASP A 12 -2.17 0.24 -18.99
C ASP A 12 -2.50 -1.06 -18.28
N PHE A 13 -1.93 -1.30 -17.09
CA PHE A 13 -2.37 -2.36 -16.18
C PHE A 13 -3.89 -2.45 -16.08
N PHE A 14 -4.58 -1.32 -15.82
CA PHE A 14 -6.04 -1.35 -15.64
C PHE A 14 -6.77 -1.80 -16.90
N LYS A 15 -6.32 -1.39 -18.09
CA LYS A 15 -6.94 -1.82 -19.35
C LYS A 15 -6.68 -3.30 -19.62
N GLN A 16 -5.45 -3.75 -19.40
CA GLN A 16 -5.03 -5.13 -19.64
C GLN A 16 -5.77 -6.11 -18.73
N GLU A 17 -6.00 -5.70 -17.47
CA GLU A 17 -6.67 -6.52 -16.46
C GLU A 17 -8.20 -6.30 -16.40
N GLY A 18 -8.77 -5.59 -17.38
CA GLY A 18 -10.23 -5.42 -17.49
C GLY A 18 -10.86 -4.49 -16.45
N PHE A 19 -10.07 -3.65 -15.78
CA PHE A 19 -10.59 -2.63 -14.88
C PHE A 19 -11.19 -1.46 -15.67
N VAL A 20 -12.35 -1.00 -15.19
CA VAL A 20 -13.01 0.20 -15.67
C VAL A 20 -12.96 1.29 -14.61
N ARG A 21 -12.71 2.53 -15.04
CA ARG A 21 -12.71 3.69 -14.16
C ARG A 21 -14.14 4.18 -13.95
N LYS A 22 -14.57 4.25 -12.68
CA LYS A 22 -15.89 4.72 -12.27
C LYS A 22 -15.76 5.89 -11.29
N LYS A 23 -16.88 6.59 -11.07
CA LYS A 23 -17.01 7.64 -10.06
C LYS A 23 -18.01 7.18 -9.01
N CYS A 24 -17.60 7.16 -7.74
CA CYS A 24 -18.43 6.74 -6.63
C CYS A 24 -19.65 7.66 -6.50
N ARG A 25 -20.85 7.06 -6.45
CA ARG A 25 -22.11 7.81 -6.28
C ARG A 25 -22.20 8.55 -4.94
N ASN A 26 -21.53 8.05 -3.91
CA ASN A 26 -21.60 8.62 -2.55
C ASN A 26 -20.54 9.71 -2.31
N CYS A 27 -19.25 9.37 -2.41
CA CYS A 27 -18.16 10.32 -2.09
C CYS A 27 -17.63 11.09 -3.31
N GLY A 28 -18.04 10.74 -4.52
CA GLY A 28 -17.57 11.38 -5.75
C GLY A 28 -16.12 11.04 -6.16
N ALA A 29 -15.40 10.23 -5.37
CA ALA A 29 -14.05 9.77 -5.72
C ALA A 29 -14.08 8.88 -6.96
N TYR A 30 -13.03 8.97 -7.78
CA TYR A 30 -12.82 7.99 -8.84
C TYR A 30 -12.26 6.71 -8.26
N PHE A 31 -12.56 5.57 -8.87
CA PHE A 31 -11.98 4.29 -8.52
C PHE A 31 -11.97 3.37 -9.75
N TRP A 32 -11.16 2.32 -9.70
CA TRP A 32 -11.07 1.27 -10.69
C TRP A 32 -11.65 -0.02 -10.12
N THR A 33 -12.45 -0.72 -10.91
CA THR A 33 -13.04 -2.04 -10.57
C THR A 33 -13.17 -2.87 -11.85
N THR A 34 -13.14 -4.19 -11.76
CA THR A 34 -13.51 -5.06 -12.89
C THR A 34 -15.04 -5.23 -12.99
N ASP A 35 -15.80 -4.91 -11.94
CA ASP A 35 -17.26 -4.95 -11.96
C ASP A 35 -17.86 -3.69 -12.59
N SER A 36 -18.27 -3.82 -13.84
CA SER A 36 -18.95 -2.75 -14.59
C SER A 36 -20.26 -2.27 -13.94
N SER A 37 -20.88 -3.05 -13.06
CA SER A 37 -22.12 -2.69 -12.35
C SER A 37 -21.87 -1.93 -11.04
N GLN A 38 -20.68 -2.02 -10.44
CA GLN A 38 -20.38 -1.43 -9.12
C GLN A 38 -20.47 0.10 -9.08
N GLU A 39 -21.32 0.68 -8.24
CA GLU A 39 -21.54 2.14 -8.18
C GLU A 39 -20.79 2.86 -7.03
N LEU A 40 -20.25 2.11 -6.07
CA LEU A 40 -19.62 2.62 -4.85
C LEU A 40 -18.15 2.20 -4.80
N CYS A 41 -17.28 3.02 -4.22
CA CYS A 41 -15.83 2.83 -4.27
C CYS A 41 -15.25 1.66 -3.44
N GLY A 42 -16.07 0.85 -2.79
CA GLY A 42 -15.58 -0.28 -1.96
C GLY A 42 -14.99 0.11 -0.60
N ASP A 43 -14.92 1.40 -0.29
CA ASP A 43 -14.30 1.93 0.93
C ASP A 43 -15.33 2.46 1.93
N ALA A 44 -15.05 2.32 3.23
CA ALA A 44 -15.89 2.89 4.28
C ALA A 44 -15.72 4.43 4.30
N PRO A 45 -16.81 5.22 4.47
CA PRO A 45 -18.17 4.81 4.85
C PRO A 45 -19.12 4.54 3.66
N CYS A 46 -18.63 4.50 2.41
CA CYS A 46 -19.51 4.29 1.26
C CYS A 46 -20.09 2.88 1.21
N VAL A 47 -19.35 1.89 1.70
CA VAL A 47 -19.81 0.51 1.89
C VAL A 47 -19.47 0.02 3.29
N SER A 48 -20.22 -0.97 3.77
CA SER A 48 -19.92 -1.68 5.02
C SER A 48 -18.97 -2.85 4.78
N TYR A 49 -18.33 -3.34 5.84
CA TYR A 49 -17.43 -4.49 5.75
C TYR A 49 -18.17 -5.78 5.46
N SER A 50 -17.79 -6.45 4.37
CA SER A 50 -18.33 -7.75 3.95
C SER A 50 -17.55 -8.95 4.51
N PHE A 51 -16.30 -8.75 4.92
CA PHE A 51 -15.40 -9.84 5.31
C PHE A 51 -15.62 -10.38 6.74
N ILE A 52 -16.45 -9.71 7.55
CA ILE A 52 -16.73 -10.14 8.93
C ILE A 52 -17.65 -11.37 8.89
N GLY A 53 -17.12 -12.51 9.31
CA GLY A 53 -17.81 -13.80 9.21
C GLY A 53 -17.71 -14.47 7.84
N ASN A 54 -17.13 -13.79 6.85
CA ASN A 54 -16.87 -14.30 5.51
C ASN A 54 -15.45 -13.91 5.08
N PRO A 55 -14.40 -14.57 5.62
CA PRO A 55 -13.02 -14.18 5.37
C PRO A 55 -12.67 -14.27 3.88
N GLU A 56 -11.96 -13.27 3.40
CA GLU A 56 -11.38 -13.28 2.05
C GLU A 56 -10.03 -14.00 2.04
N GLY A 57 -9.63 -14.46 0.85
CA GLY A 57 -8.37 -15.17 0.64
C GLY A 57 -8.45 -16.68 0.86
N ASN A 58 -7.34 -17.36 0.56
CA ASN A 58 -7.25 -18.82 0.57
C ASN A 58 -6.82 -19.42 1.93
N LYS A 59 -6.31 -18.59 2.85
CA LYS A 59 -5.73 -19.05 4.11
C LYS A 59 -5.86 -18.00 5.23
N LYS A 60 -6.03 -18.49 6.46
CA LYS A 60 -5.90 -17.67 7.66
C LYS A 60 -4.44 -17.45 8.02
N HIS A 61 -4.06 -16.18 8.18
CA HIS A 61 -2.73 -15.79 8.64
C HIS A 61 -2.78 -15.26 10.08
N ASP A 62 -1.73 -15.55 10.84
CA ASP A 62 -1.36 -14.77 12.03
C ASP A 62 -0.41 -13.61 11.64
N LEU A 63 -0.03 -12.77 12.61
CA LEU A 63 0.84 -11.62 12.35
C LEU A 63 2.21 -12.02 11.79
N SER A 64 2.79 -13.13 12.27
CA SER A 64 4.12 -13.56 11.84
C SER A 64 4.11 -14.13 10.43
N SER A 65 3.12 -14.96 10.12
CA SER A 65 2.95 -15.58 8.81
C SER A 65 2.53 -14.58 7.74
N MET A 66 1.71 -13.57 8.06
CA MET A 66 1.40 -12.49 7.12
C MET A 66 2.65 -11.65 6.81
N ARG A 67 3.42 -11.29 7.84
CA ARG A 67 4.69 -10.58 7.69
C ARG A 67 5.64 -11.36 6.78
N GLU A 68 5.81 -12.65 7.06
CA GLU A 68 6.72 -13.49 6.28
C GLU A 68 6.22 -13.67 4.84
N SER A 69 4.91 -13.85 4.63
CA SER A 69 4.32 -13.94 3.30
C SER A 69 4.63 -12.72 2.44
N PHE A 70 4.48 -11.51 3.00
CA PHE A 70 4.78 -10.27 2.29
C PHE A 70 6.28 -10.11 2.00
N LEU A 71 7.14 -10.32 3.00
CA LEU A 71 8.58 -10.14 2.84
C LEU A 71 9.15 -11.16 1.84
N SER A 72 8.80 -12.44 1.99
CA SER A 72 9.22 -13.51 1.07
C SER A 72 8.67 -13.30 -0.35
N PHE A 73 7.48 -12.73 -0.52
CA PHE A 73 6.97 -12.39 -1.86
C PHE A 73 7.91 -11.42 -2.57
N PHE A 74 8.24 -10.30 -1.94
CA PHE A 74 9.10 -9.29 -2.57
C PHE A 74 10.57 -9.73 -2.67
N GLU A 75 11.08 -10.54 -1.73
CA GLU A 75 12.42 -11.14 -1.84
C GLU A 75 12.55 -12.01 -3.11
N ARG A 76 11.52 -12.80 -3.44
CA ARG A 76 11.49 -13.58 -4.69
C ARG A 76 11.39 -12.72 -5.96
N HIS A 77 10.97 -11.47 -5.82
CA HIS A 77 10.87 -10.50 -6.92
C HIS A 77 12.06 -9.52 -6.99
N GLY A 78 13.14 -9.81 -6.26
CA GLY A 78 14.40 -9.07 -6.34
C GLY A 78 14.53 -7.91 -5.35
N HIS A 79 13.55 -7.70 -4.46
CA HIS A 79 13.67 -6.71 -3.39
C HIS A 79 14.56 -7.23 -2.27
N THR A 80 15.45 -6.38 -1.78
CA THR A 80 16.24 -6.72 -0.60
C THR A 80 15.44 -6.49 0.68
N ARG A 81 15.30 -7.53 1.51
CA ARG A 81 14.65 -7.41 2.82
C ARG A 81 15.50 -6.62 3.80
N LEU A 82 14.90 -5.61 4.41
CA LEU A 82 15.52 -4.82 5.47
C LEU A 82 14.96 -5.16 6.85
N ASN A 83 15.80 -4.98 7.86
CA ASN A 83 15.37 -4.97 9.25
C ASN A 83 14.63 -3.67 9.57
N ARG A 84 13.66 -3.77 10.50
CA ARG A 84 12.90 -2.61 10.98
C ARG A 84 13.78 -1.53 11.63
N TYR A 85 13.39 -0.28 11.46
CA TYR A 85 13.90 0.89 12.16
C TYR A 85 13.18 1.05 13.51
N PRO A 86 13.77 1.78 14.48
CA PRO A 86 13.07 2.11 15.72
C PRO A 86 11.88 3.04 15.45
N VAL A 87 10.83 2.95 16.27
CA VAL A 87 9.65 3.83 16.17
C VAL A 87 9.95 5.30 16.51
N VAL A 88 11.12 5.58 17.09
CA VAL A 88 11.60 6.93 17.38
C VAL A 88 12.51 7.37 16.24
N ALA A 89 12.16 8.47 15.58
CA ALA A 89 12.81 8.94 14.36
C ALA A 89 14.14 9.65 14.65
N ARG A 90 15.17 8.90 15.07
CA ARG A 90 16.48 9.44 15.50
C ARG A 90 17.31 10.06 14.38
N TRP A 91 17.01 9.73 13.12
CA TRP A 91 17.78 10.14 11.93
C TRP A 91 17.28 11.45 11.31
N ARG A 92 16.21 12.05 11.85
CA ARG A 92 15.59 13.27 11.33
C ARG A 92 15.12 14.16 12.48
N SER A 93 14.82 15.43 12.18
CA SER A 93 14.52 16.47 13.18
C SER A 93 13.13 17.10 13.03
N ASP A 94 12.39 16.75 11.99
CA ASP A 94 11.09 17.32 11.63
C ASP A 94 9.89 16.50 12.16
N VAL A 95 10.10 15.23 12.51
CA VAL A 95 9.10 14.37 13.18
C VAL A 95 9.74 13.58 14.32
N TYR A 96 8.97 13.28 15.36
CA TYR A 96 9.47 12.52 16.52
C TYR A 96 9.35 11.00 16.35
N LEU A 97 8.32 10.53 15.65
CA LEU A 97 7.96 9.11 15.54
C LEU A 97 7.89 8.68 14.08
N THR A 98 8.13 7.39 13.82
CA THR A 98 7.93 6.79 12.50
C THR A 98 6.44 6.69 12.20
N ILE A 99 5.96 7.47 11.24
CA ILE A 99 4.53 7.53 10.84
C ILE A 99 4.17 6.64 9.64
N ALA A 100 5.18 6.17 8.91
CA ALA A 100 5.10 5.34 7.72
C ALA A 100 6.48 4.72 7.42
N SER A 101 6.53 3.63 6.66
CA SER A 101 7.81 3.00 6.27
C SER A 101 8.70 3.92 5.43
N ILE A 102 8.14 4.80 4.60
CA ILE A 102 8.93 5.80 3.85
C ILE A 102 9.65 6.81 4.75
N ALA A 103 9.17 7.02 5.99
CA ALA A 103 9.75 7.97 6.92
C ALA A 103 11.17 7.56 7.38
N ASP A 104 11.50 6.28 7.26
CA ASP A 104 12.83 5.71 7.57
C ASP A 104 13.91 6.22 6.61
N PHE A 105 13.52 6.58 5.39
CA PHE A 105 14.43 6.99 4.31
C PHE A 105 14.44 8.51 4.11
N GLN A 106 13.50 9.23 4.74
CA GLN A 106 13.40 10.68 4.64
C GLN A 106 14.27 11.40 5.68
N PRO A 107 14.78 12.61 5.36
CA PRO A 107 14.75 13.23 4.03
C PRO A 107 15.88 12.74 3.10
N HIS A 108 16.98 12.25 3.67
CA HIS A 108 18.28 12.10 2.98
C HIS A 108 18.28 11.14 1.78
N VAL A 109 17.55 10.02 1.85
CA VAL A 109 17.47 9.11 0.70
C VAL A 109 16.52 9.64 -0.35
N THR A 110 15.38 10.18 0.09
CA THR A 110 14.37 10.72 -0.82
C THR A 110 14.83 11.98 -1.56
N SER A 111 15.72 12.79 -0.97
CA SER A 111 16.36 13.92 -1.67
C SER A 111 17.45 13.48 -2.65
N GLY A 112 17.95 12.24 -2.51
CA GLY A 112 19.06 11.72 -3.31
C GLY A 112 20.45 12.02 -2.74
N ASP A 113 20.53 12.64 -1.56
CA ASP A 113 21.79 12.98 -0.87
C ASP A 113 22.53 11.72 -0.40
N VAL A 114 21.79 10.67 -0.04
CA VAL A 114 22.31 9.38 0.44
C VAL A 114 21.67 8.25 -0.35
N PRO A 115 22.42 7.25 -0.82
CA PRO A 115 21.83 6.09 -1.48
C PRO A 115 20.94 5.29 -0.50
N PRO A 116 19.87 4.64 -0.98
CA PRO A 116 19.09 3.73 -0.14
C PRO A 116 19.96 2.54 0.29
N PRO A 117 19.67 1.87 1.43
CA PRO A 117 20.42 0.69 1.88
C PRO A 117 20.39 -0.47 0.87
N ALA A 118 19.33 -0.54 0.06
CA ALA A 118 19.19 -1.42 -1.09
C ALA A 118 18.14 -0.84 -2.05
N ASN A 119 18.13 -1.25 -3.32
CA ASN A 119 17.18 -0.75 -4.30
C ASN A 119 16.88 -1.83 -5.38
N PRO A 120 15.64 -2.36 -5.48
CA PRO A 120 14.50 -2.07 -4.60
C PRO A 120 14.62 -2.79 -3.25
N LEU A 121 13.82 -2.37 -2.27
CA LEU A 121 13.83 -2.92 -0.91
C LEU A 121 12.43 -3.26 -0.41
N VAL A 122 12.34 -4.16 0.57
CA VAL A 122 11.09 -4.51 1.27
C VAL A 122 11.28 -4.51 2.78
N ILE A 123 10.30 -4.01 3.53
CA ILE A 123 10.37 -3.88 4.99
C ILE A 123 9.00 -4.04 5.65
N SER A 124 8.97 -4.55 6.88
CA SER A 124 7.82 -4.46 7.80
C SER A 124 8.15 -3.49 8.92
N GLN A 125 7.66 -2.24 8.82
CA GLN A 125 8.04 -1.16 9.73
C GLN A 125 6.94 -0.86 10.75
N PRO A 126 7.19 -1.07 12.06
CA PRO A 126 6.31 -0.54 13.09
C PRO A 126 6.19 0.98 12.99
N SER A 127 4.97 1.46 12.91
CA SER A 127 4.61 2.87 12.74
C SER A 127 3.63 3.28 13.83
N ILE A 128 3.74 4.54 14.27
CA ILE A 128 2.85 5.15 15.26
C ILE A 128 2.15 6.34 14.63
N ARG A 129 0.81 6.35 14.68
CA ARG A 129 -0.03 7.48 14.27
C ARG A 129 -0.92 7.90 15.42
N LEU A 130 -0.75 9.16 15.84
CA LEU A 130 -1.55 9.76 16.91
C LEU A 130 -2.67 10.64 16.37
N ASN A 131 -2.66 10.97 15.08
CA ASN A 131 -3.72 11.78 14.44
C ASN A 131 -5.08 11.05 14.42
N ASP A 132 -5.05 9.72 14.37
CA ASP A 132 -6.25 8.89 14.30
C ASP A 132 -6.72 8.41 15.68
N LEU A 133 -6.18 8.97 16.78
CA LEU A 133 -6.39 8.49 18.14
C LEU A 133 -7.87 8.43 18.54
N ASP A 134 -8.65 9.45 18.16
CA ASP A 134 -10.09 9.52 18.49
C ASP A 134 -10.91 8.42 17.82
N GLU A 135 -10.41 7.85 16.72
CA GLU A 135 -11.07 6.79 15.98
C GLU A 135 -10.71 5.38 16.47
N VAL A 136 -9.65 5.26 17.29
CA VAL A 136 -9.17 3.99 17.82
C VAL A 136 -10.22 3.38 18.74
N GLY A 137 -10.59 2.13 18.47
CA GLY A 137 -11.67 1.44 19.18
C GLY A 137 -13.09 1.82 18.74
N ARG A 138 -13.27 2.89 17.95
CA ARG A 138 -14.58 3.29 17.41
C ARG A 138 -14.82 2.72 16.02
N SER A 139 -13.83 2.84 15.14
CA SER A 139 -13.96 2.40 13.74
C SER A 139 -13.76 0.89 13.53
N GLY A 140 -13.15 0.20 14.51
CA GLY A 140 -12.72 -1.19 14.41
C GLY A 140 -11.51 -1.45 13.50
N ARG A 141 -10.99 -0.42 12.80
CA ARG A 141 -9.84 -0.54 11.87
C ARG A 141 -8.65 0.37 12.18
N HIS A 142 -8.81 1.37 13.04
CA HIS A 142 -7.74 2.30 13.38
C HIS A 142 -6.95 1.79 14.60
N LEU A 143 -5.62 1.89 14.51
CA LEU A 143 -4.66 1.54 15.55
C LEU A 143 -3.72 2.72 15.78
N THR A 144 -3.28 2.92 17.02
CA THR A 144 -2.21 3.88 17.32
C THR A 144 -0.86 3.37 16.84
N MET A 145 -0.61 2.06 16.98
CA MET A 145 0.61 1.38 16.53
C MET A 145 0.24 0.19 15.65
N PHE A 146 0.90 0.10 14.50
CA PHE A 146 0.69 -0.98 13.52
C PHE A 146 1.98 -1.21 12.75
N GLU A 147 2.09 -2.35 12.07
CA GLU A 147 3.19 -2.58 11.13
C GLU A 147 2.76 -2.17 9.73
N MET A 148 3.49 -1.21 9.17
CA MET A 148 3.36 -0.81 7.77
C MET A 148 4.38 -1.59 6.95
N MET A 149 3.89 -2.60 6.24
CA MET A 149 4.68 -3.30 5.24
C MET A 149 4.79 -2.43 3.98
N GLY A 150 5.99 -2.32 3.41
CA GLY A 150 6.24 -1.51 2.22
C GLY A 150 7.36 -2.07 1.36
N HIS A 151 7.17 -2.02 0.05
CA HIS A 151 8.21 -2.21 -0.95
C HIS A 151 8.55 -0.84 -1.56
N HIS A 152 9.82 -0.47 -1.56
CA HIS A 152 10.28 0.85 -2.00
C HIS A 152 11.28 0.72 -3.13
N ALA A 153 11.12 1.58 -4.14
CA ALA A 153 12.03 1.75 -5.26
C ALA A 153 12.35 3.25 -5.39
N PHE A 154 13.64 3.59 -5.39
CA PHE A 154 14.12 4.97 -5.45
C PHE A 154 14.72 5.24 -6.82
N ASN A 155 14.02 6.01 -7.66
CA ASN A 155 14.41 6.29 -9.05
C ASN A 155 15.23 7.60 -9.19
N ASN A 156 16.06 7.93 -8.18
CA ASN A 156 16.82 9.20 -8.16
C ASN A 156 18.05 9.18 -9.07
N HIS A 157 18.72 8.02 -9.18
CA HIS A 157 19.97 7.85 -9.94
C HIS A 157 19.87 6.75 -11.01
N GLU A 158 19.07 5.71 -10.74
CA GLU A 158 18.79 4.60 -11.66
C GLU A 158 17.29 4.30 -11.63
N ASP A 159 16.68 4.07 -12.80
CA ASP A 159 15.29 3.64 -12.90
C ASP A 159 15.17 2.16 -12.50
N VAL A 160 14.41 1.90 -11.44
CA VAL A 160 14.14 0.54 -10.94
C VAL A 160 12.78 0.05 -11.43
N TYR A 161 11.70 0.71 -11.01
CA TYR A 161 10.36 0.54 -11.56
C TYR A 161 9.44 1.70 -11.12
N TRP A 162 8.28 1.81 -11.76
CA TRP A 162 7.33 2.92 -11.52
C TRP A 162 5.92 2.38 -11.19
N SER A 163 4.88 3.15 -11.51
CA SER A 163 3.49 2.86 -11.13
C SER A 163 2.94 1.57 -11.74
N GLU A 164 3.36 1.21 -12.95
CA GLU A 164 2.92 -0.01 -13.65
C GLU A 164 3.32 -1.28 -12.89
N GLU A 165 4.59 -1.38 -12.51
CA GLU A 165 5.07 -2.54 -11.75
C GLU A 165 4.56 -2.49 -10.30
N THR A 166 4.44 -1.29 -9.71
CA THR A 166 3.91 -1.12 -8.35
C THR A 166 2.49 -1.69 -8.23
N ILE A 167 1.61 -1.38 -9.18
CA ILE A 167 0.23 -1.88 -9.16
C ILE A 167 0.17 -3.38 -9.49
N ARG A 168 1.05 -3.89 -10.36
CA ARG A 168 1.17 -5.32 -10.66
C ARG A 168 1.57 -6.10 -9.42
N TYR A 169 2.61 -5.69 -8.70
CA TYR A 169 2.99 -6.33 -7.43
C TYR A 169 1.86 -6.35 -6.40
N CYS A 170 1.09 -5.25 -6.30
CA CYS A 170 -0.07 -5.20 -5.42
C CYS A 170 -1.11 -6.26 -5.82
N SER A 171 -1.45 -6.33 -7.11
CA SER A 171 -2.39 -7.32 -7.65
C SER A 171 -1.90 -8.75 -7.44
N ASP A 172 -0.66 -9.03 -7.82
CA ASP A 172 -0.08 -10.38 -7.79
C ASP A 172 0.03 -10.90 -6.36
N PHE A 173 0.39 -10.03 -5.39
CA PHE A 173 0.42 -10.42 -3.98
C PHE A 173 -0.98 -10.73 -3.45
N LEU A 174 -2.00 -9.94 -3.81
CA LEU A 174 -3.39 -10.21 -3.42
C LEU A 174 -3.89 -11.55 -4.01
N GLU A 175 -3.52 -11.85 -5.26
CA GLU A 175 -3.83 -13.14 -5.88
C GLU A 175 -3.13 -14.31 -5.19
N GLU A 176 -1.88 -14.15 -4.75
CA GLU A 176 -1.18 -15.19 -3.96
C GLU A 176 -1.88 -15.45 -2.62
N LEU A 177 -2.49 -14.42 -2.03
CA LEU A 177 -3.37 -14.55 -0.86
C LEU A 177 -4.75 -15.12 -1.20
N GLY A 178 -5.06 -15.37 -2.47
CA GLY A 178 -6.35 -15.92 -2.94
C GLY A 178 -7.46 -14.88 -3.06
N ILE A 179 -7.12 -13.59 -3.17
CA ILE A 179 -8.06 -12.49 -3.37
C ILE A 179 -8.08 -12.15 -4.85
N GLY A 180 -9.15 -12.55 -5.55
CA GLY A 180 -9.31 -12.30 -6.98
C GLY A 180 -9.49 -10.81 -7.30
N LYS A 181 -9.08 -10.40 -8.50
CA LYS A 181 -9.17 -9.01 -8.99
C LYS A 181 -10.60 -8.46 -8.97
N ASP A 182 -11.60 -9.34 -9.09
CA ASP A 182 -13.04 -9.03 -8.99
C ASP A 182 -13.47 -8.52 -7.62
N LYS A 183 -12.65 -8.72 -6.57
CA LYS A 183 -12.90 -8.25 -5.22
C LYS A 183 -12.10 -7.00 -4.86
N VAL A 184 -11.25 -6.51 -5.76
CA VAL A 184 -10.30 -5.42 -5.49
C VAL A 184 -10.75 -4.14 -6.18
N THR A 185 -10.75 -3.05 -5.42
CA THR A 185 -10.98 -1.71 -5.95
C THR A 185 -9.77 -0.83 -5.72
N TYR A 186 -9.32 -0.10 -6.74
CA TYR A 186 -8.25 0.88 -6.62
C TYR A 186 -8.83 2.29 -6.68
N LYS A 187 -8.88 2.98 -5.55
CA LYS A 187 -9.48 4.32 -5.39
C LYS A 187 -8.42 5.43 -5.48
#